data_AF-W9CXD3-F1
#
_entry.id   AF-W9CXD3-F1
#
_cell.length_a   1.000
_cell.length_b   1.000
_cell.length_c   1.000
_cell.angle_alpha   90.00
_cell.angle_beta   90.00
_cell.angle_gamma   90.00
#
_symmetry.space_group_name_H-M   'P 1'
#
loop_
_entity.id
_entity.type
_entity.pdbx_description
1 polymer ?
#
loop_
_entity_poly.entity_id
_entity_poly.type
_entity_poly.pdbx_seq_one_letter_code
_entity_poly.pdbx_strand_id
1 'polypeptide(L)'
;MAAHRDEYRQWPFLTEEEFELACAFLDRRYIRAELGPARKNLKLHMGRTATTGSCFVEIIRLLQPPRDDDELLLALSNLSSGHAPISVPSSEVDMMDDDEDDEAMRSIKSVTTGSGALPQYNLYTHQPYVTYEIHLHPTYRMPTLWFTLHDLPMSEPAFDINSVYRHLVPEQYKSQLRAIGVMGGISAAPHPITDVPAFFIHPCQTKEAMENFDCPANDYLMLWLGLVGGCVGLWMPHEMAREDL
;
A
#
# COMPACT_ATOMS: atom_id res chain seq x y z
N MET A 1 31.04 18.90 10.37
CA MET A 1 30.19 18.61 11.55
C MET A 1 28.85 18.19 10.99
N ALA A 2 28.30 17.07 11.44
CA ALA A 2 26.97 16.66 11.02
C ALA A 2 25.97 17.56 11.74
N ALA A 3 25.24 18.38 10.98
CA ALA A 3 24.47 19.51 11.47
C ALA A 3 23.14 19.09 12.12
N HIS A 4 22.61 17.92 11.76
CA HIS A 4 21.27 17.49 12.15
C HIS A 4 21.25 16.31 13.12
N ARG A 5 22.42 15.82 13.55
CA ARG A 5 22.49 14.69 14.48
C ARG A 5 21.87 14.97 15.85
N ASP A 6 21.76 16.23 16.25
CA ASP A 6 21.15 16.63 17.51
C ASP A 6 19.60 16.51 17.49
N GLU A 7 18.99 16.41 16.30
CA GLU A 7 17.55 16.18 16.14
C GLU A 7 17.13 14.73 16.42
N TYR A 8 18.10 13.81 16.49
CA TYR A 8 17.87 12.39 16.73
C TYR A 8 18.58 11.94 18.01
N ARG A 9 17.94 11.06 18.78
CA ARG A 9 18.59 10.39 19.90
C ARG A 9 19.76 9.53 19.43
N GLN A 10 19.62 8.84 18.30
CA GLN A 10 20.67 7.97 17.77
C GLN A 10 20.55 7.75 16.26
N TRP A 11 21.04 8.68 15.43
CA TRP A 11 21.10 8.50 13.98
C TRP A 11 21.78 7.18 13.55
N PRO A 12 21.25 6.43 12.56
CA PRO A 12 20.01 6.65 11.81
C PRO A 12 18.76 5.99 12.44
N PHE A 13 18.86 5.47 13.66
CA PHE A 13 17.76 4.81 14.35
C PHE A 13 16.73 5.81 14.86
N LEU A 14 15.48 5.37 14.90
CA LEU A 14 14.35 6.16 15.37
C LEU A 14 13.73 5.53 16.63
N THR A 15 13.34 6.36 17.59
CA THR A 15 12.34 5.98 18.58
C THR A 15 10.94 5.98 17.97
N GLU A 16 9.95 5.48 18.71
CA GLU A 16 8.56 5.53 18.27
C GLU A 16 8.09 6.97 18.06
N GLU A 17 8.49 7.91 18.94
CA GLU A 17 8.13 9.32 18.82
C GLU A 17 8.81 10.00 17.63
N GLU A 18 10.10 9.69 17.40
CA GLU A 18 10.84 10.22 16.24
C GLU A 18 10.27 9.69 14.92
N PHE A 19 9.86 8.43 14.89
CA PHE A 19 9.19 7.84 13.74
C PHE A 19 7.81 8.45 13.51
N GLU A 20 7.00 8.61 14.56
CA GLU A 20 5.69 9.28 14.46
C GLU A 20 5.83 10.70 13.92
N LEU A 21 6.83 11.45 14.41
CA LEU A 21 7.13 12.79 13.93
C LEU A 21 7.57 12.78 12.45
N ALA A 22 8.41 11.84 12.05
CA ALA A 22 8.83 11.68 10.66
C ALA A 22 7.64 11.34 9.73
N CYS A 23 6.72 10.49 10.17
CA CYS A 23 5.47 10.19 9.46
C CYS A 23 4.59 11.44 9.31
N ALA A 24 4.43 12.23 10.37
CA ALA A 24 3.69 13.48 10.32
C ALA A 24 4.31 14.50 9.35
N PHE A 25 5.65 14.56 9.27
CA PHE A 25 6.32 15.41 8.30
C PHE A 25 6.08 14.95 6.86
N LEU A 26 6.12 13.64 6.60
CA LEU A 26 5.84 13.09 5.28
C LEU A 26 4.38 13.34 4.85
N ASP A 27 3.42 13.11 5.75
CA ASP A 27 2.00 13.37 5.51
C ASP A 27 1.73 14.86 5.23
N ARG A 28 2.30 15.75 6.06
CA ARG A 28 2.23 17.20 5.84
C ARG A 28 2.80 17.60 4.48
N ARG A 29 3.93 17.02 4.08
CA ARG A 29 4.58 17.28 2.78
C ARG A 29 3.68 16.82 1.63
N TYR A 30 3.05 15.66 1.75
CA TYR A 30 2.10 15.14 0.76
C TYR A 30 0.82 16.00 0.66
N ILE A 31 0.30 16.50 1.78
CA ILE A 31 -0.89 17.37 1.80
C ILE A 31 -0.60 18.71 1.12
N ARG A 32 0.56 19.31 1.41
CA ARG A 32 0.94 20.65 0.92
C ARG A 32 1.43 20.66 -0.51
N ALA A 33 2.02 19.57 -1.00
CA ALA A 33 2.52 19.50 -2.37
C ALA A 33 1.39 19.65 -3.39
N GLU A 34 1.60 20.53 -4.37
CA GLU A 34 0.74 20.67 -5.55
C GLU A 34 1.02 19.54 -6.54
N LEU A 35 0.56 18.34 -6.19
CA LEU A 35 0.83 17.09 -6.92
C LEU A 35 0.14 17.01 -8.30
N GLY A 36 -0.82 17.89 -8.60
CA GLY A 36 -1.54 17.91 -9.87
C GLY A 36 -2.05 16.51 -10.28
N PRO A 37 -1.76 16.04 -11.52
CA PRO A 37 -2.11 14.70 -11.98
C PRO A 37 -1.49 13.55 -11.18
N ALA A 38 -0.34 13.76 -10.51
CA ALA A 38 0.34 12.71 -9.75
C ALA A 38 -0.50 12.23 -8.54
N ARG A 39 -1.34 13.10 -7.97
CA ARG A 39 -2.27 12.75 -6.88
C ARG A 39 -3.31 11.70 -7.29
N LYS A 40 -3.56 11.54 -8.60
CA LYS A 40 -4.46 10.51 -9.12
C LYS A 40 -3.84 9.11 -9.16
N ASN A 41 -2.51 9.03 -9.09
CA ASN A 41 -1.78 7.75 -9.23
C ASN A 41 -1.11 7.30 -7.94
N LEU A 42 -1.00 8.19 -6.96
CA LEU A 42 -0.41 7.92 -5.66
C LEU A 42 -1.24 8.59 -4.57
N LYS A 43 -1.76 7.77 -3.66
CA LYS A 43 -2.38 8.22 -2.41
C LYS A 43 -1.45 7.88 -1.26
N LEU A 44 -1.28 8.82 -0.34
CA LEU A 44 -0.53 8.61 0.89
C LEU A 44 -1.41 9.03 2.06
N HIS A 45 -1.40 8.23 3.13
CA HIS A 45 -2.02 8.61 4.37
C HIS A 45 -1.26 8.05 5.57
N MET A 46 -1.27 8.79 6.68
CA MET A 46 -0.79 8.32 7.97
C MET A 46 -1.92 7.63 8.74
N GLY A 47 -1.62 6.48 9.34
CA GLY A 47 -2.55 5.68 10.13
C GLY A 47 -1.96 5.29 11.49
N ARG A 48 -2.80 4.66 12.32
CA ARG A 48 -2.37 4.04 13.58
C ARG A 48 -2.93 2.63 13.68
N THR A 49 -2.09 1.70 14.15
CA THR A 49 -2.51 0.33 14.41
C THR A 49 -3.41 0.30 15.64
N ALA A 50 -4.60 -0.31 15.52
CA ALA A 50 -5.56 -0.37 16.64
C ALA A 50 -5.05 -1.17 17.85
N THR A 51 -4.20 -2.18 17.63
CA THR A 51 -3.71 -3.08 18.68
C THR A 51 -2.59 -2.48 19.52
N THR A 52 -1.60 -1.84 18.89
CA THR A 52 -0.41 -1.31 19.55
C THR A 52 -0.40 0.21 19.68
N GLY A 53 -1.26 0.92 18.93
CA GLY A 53 -1.22 2.38 18.81
C GLY A 53 -0.06 2.91 17.95
N SER A 54 0.77 2.01 17.39
CA SER A 54 1.93 2.35 16.58
C SER A 54 1.51 3.09 15.32
N CYS A 55 2.23 4.16 14.99
CA CYS A 55 2.05 4.90 13.75
C CYS A 55 2.53 4.07 12.56
N PHE A 56 1.88 4.21 11.41
CA PHE A 56 2.35 3.71 10.12
C PHE A 56 1.95 4.67 8.99
N VAL A 57 2.56 4.52 7.82
CA VAL A 57 2.17 5.25 6.61
C VAL A 57 1.76 4.25 5.55
N GLU A 58 0.57 4.43 4.98
CA GLU A 58 0.11 3.67 3.84
C GLU A 58 0.25 4.50 2.56
N ILE A 59 0.75 3.87 1.50
CA ILE A 59 0.86 4.45 0.17
C ILE A 59 0.21 3.50 -0.83
N ILE A 60 -0.85 3.94 -1.48
CA ILE A 60 -1.53 3.20 -2.55
C ILE A 60 -1.08 3.78 -3.89
N ARG A 61 -0.61 2.94 -4.79
CA ARG A 61 -0.20 3.32 -6.14
C ARG A 61 -0.82 2.43 -7.20
N LEU A 62 -1.37 3.03 -8.25
CA LEU A 62 -1.86 2.30 -9.42
C LEU A 62 -0.68 1.78 -10.26
N LEU A 63 -0.72 0.51 -10.69
CA LEU A 63 0.29 -0.06 -11.58
C LEU A 63 0.09 0.36 -13.03
N GLN A 64 -1.16 0.55 -13.43
CA GLN A 64 -1.55 1.03 -14.75
C GLN A 64 -2.50 2.23 -14.56
N PRO A 65 -2.00 3.47 -14.68
CA PRO A 65 -2.86 4.64 -14.57
C PRO A 65 -3.84 4.65 -15.77
N PRO A 66 -5.17 4.61 -15.56
CA PRO A 66 -6.13 4.73 -16.65
C PRO A 66 -5.95 6.06 -17.39
N ARG A 67 -6.21 6.02 -18.70
CA ARG A 67 -5.99 7.15 -19.61
C ARG A 67 -7.05 8.25 -19.48
N ASP A 68 -8.13 7.97 -18.76
CA ASP A 68 -9.26 8.87 -18.55
C ASP A 68 -9.36 9.32 -17.09
N ASP A 69 -9.61 10.61 -16.91
CA ASP A 69 -9.57 11.30 -15.62
C ASP A 69 -10.74 10.94 -14.70
N ASP A 70 -11.90 10.60 -15.27
CA ASP A 70 -13.09 10.19 -14.52
C ASP A 70 -12.96 8.74 -14.01
N GLU A 71 -12.31 7.86 -14.79
CA GLU A 71 -12.04 6.48 -14.42
C GLU A 71 -10.98 6.37 -13.31
N LEU A 72 -9.96 7.26 -13.33
CA LEU A 72 -8.95 7.40 -12.26
C LEU A 72 -9.60 7.71 -10.90
N LEU A 73 -10.52 8.68 -10.87
CA LEU A 73 -11.16 9.13 -9.64
C LEU A 73 -12.06 8.06 -9.02
N LEU A 74 -12.75 7.29 -9.85
CA LEU A 74 -13.60 6.19 -9.42
C LEU A 74 -12.76 5.03 -8.84
N ALA A 75 -11.67 4.63 -9.54
CA ALA A 75 -10.76 3.60 -9.07
C ALA A 75 -10.25 3.92 -7.65
N LEU A 76 -9.74 5.13 -7.48
CA LEU A 76 -9.17 5.61 -6.23
C LEU A 76 -10.17 5.72 -5.08
N SER A 77 -11.43 6.09 -5.34
CA SER A 77 -12.46 6.23 -4.30
C SER A 77 -12.85 4.87 -3.71
N ASN A 78 -12.80 3.82 -4.53
CA ASN A 78 -13.07 2.45 -4.09
C ASN A 78 -11.93 1.90 -3.22
N LEU A 79 -10.67 2.26 -3.49
CA LEU A 79 -9.51 1.83 -2.70
C LEU A 79 -9.50 2.42 -1.28
N SER A 80 -10.07 3.61 -1.10
CA SER A 80 -10.12 4.29 0.20
C SER A 80 -11.13 3.69 1.18
N SER A 81 -11.99 2.76 0.72
CA SER A 81 -13.11 2.23 1.50
C SER A 81 -12.81 0.88 2.18
N GLY A 82 -11.57 0.40 2.12
CA GLY A 82 -11.17 -0.95 2.55
C GLY A 82 -11.08 -1.22 4.06
N HIS A 83 -11.61 -0.36 4.93
CA HIS A 83 -11.64 -0.60 6.38
C HIS A 83 -13.01 -0.30 6.99
N ALA A 84 -14.01 -1.09 6.62
CA ALA A 84 -15.21 -1.27 7.42
C ALA A 84 -15.22 -2.71 7.94
N PRO A 85 -15.35 -2.93 9.27
CA PRO A 85 -15.52 -4.28 9.79
C PRO A 85 -16.77 -4.89 9.17
N ILE A 86 -16.67 -6.18 8.84
CA ILE A 86 -17.76 -6.99 8.31
C ILE A 86 -18.95 -6.88 9.27
N SER A 87 -19.92 -6.04 8.93
CA SER A 87 -21.22 -6.02 9.58
C SER A 87 -21.91 -7.32 9.20
N VAL A 88 -21.85 -8.28 10.12
CA VAL A 88 -22.68 -9.48 10.11
C VAL A 88 -24.13 -9.03 9.90
N PRO A 89 -24.84 -9.49 8.85
CA PRO A 89 -26.26 -9.20 8.74
C PRO A 89 -26.96 -9.91 9.89
N SER A 90 -27.64 -9.15 10.75
CA SER A 90 -28.56 -9.71 11.73
C SER A 90 -29.68 -10.42 10.99
N SER A 91 -29.61 -11.75 10.94
CA SER A 91 -30.73 -12.59 10.53
C SER A 91 -31.82 -12.49 11.60
N GLU A 92 -32.80 -11.62 11.36
CA GLU A 92 -34.11 -11.74 12.01
C GLU A 92 -34.77 -13.01 11.46
N VAL A 93 -34.80 -14.04 12.31
CA VAL A 93 -35.49 -15.30 12.03
C VAL A 93 -36.98 -15.10 12.24
N ASP A 94 -37.74 -14.93 11.16
CA ASP A 94 -39.19 -15.04 11.21
C ASP A 94 -39.59 -16.49 10.91
N MET A 95 -40.24 -17.11 11.88
CA MET A 95 -40.68 -18.51 11.86
C MET A 95 -42.01 -18.59 11.11
N MET A 96 -42.03 -19.19 9.92
CA MET A 96 -43.27 -19.73 9.36
C MET A 96 -43.04 -21.12 8.75
N ASP A 97 -44.02 -21.96 9.09
CA ASP A 97 -44.22 -23.40 8.93
C ASP A 97 -44.15 -23.94 7.49
N ASP A 98 -43.66 -25.18 7.39
CA ASP A 98 -44.00 -26.30 6.49
C ASP A 98 -44.74 -26.04 5.16
N ASP A 99 -44.14 -26.46 4.03
CA ASP A 99 -44.55 -27.67 3.29
C ASP A 99 -43.93 -27.79 1.88
N GLU A 100 -43.45 -29.01 1.62
CA GLU A 100 -43.36 -29.78 0.35
C GLU A 100 -42.42 -29.39 -0.81
N ASP A 101 -41.63 -30.42 -1.20
CA ASP A 101 -40.79 -30.58 -2.39
C ASP A 101 -41.48 -30.18 -3.70
N ASP A 102 -40.75 -29.50 -4.59
CA ASP A 102 -40.76 -29.87 -6.01
C ASP A 102 -39.48 -29.41 -6.74
N GLU A 103 -38.75 -30.41 -7.25
CA GLU A 103 -37.67 -30.29 -8.23
C GLU A 103 -38.18 -29.57 -9.50
N ALA A 104 -37.54 -28.47 -9.91
CA ALA A 104 -37.77 -27.94 -11.25
C ALA A 104 -36.59 -27.10 -11.77
N MET A 105 -35.76 -27.73 -12.61
CA MET A 105 -35.01 -27.06 -13.68
C MET A 105 -35.90 -26.02 -14.39
N ARG A 106 -35.60 -24.73 -14.22
CA ARG A 106 -36.19 -23.67 -15.05
C ARG A 106 -35.19 -23.15 -16.06
N SER A 107 -35.35 -23.71 -17.26
CA SER A 107 -34.93 -23.12 -18.53
C SER A 107 -35.17 -21.62 -18.59
N ILE A 108 -34.15 -20.95 -19.10
CA ILE A 108 -34.10 -19.55 -19.51
C ILE A 108 -35.39 -19.17 -20.24
N LYS A 109 -36.25 -18.38 -19.59
CA LYS A 109 -37.34 -17.65 -20.25
C LYS A 109 -37.05 -16.17 -20.17
N SER A 110 -36.67 -15.62 -21.33
CA SER A 110 -36.75 -14.20 -21.64
C SER A 110 -38.18 -13.72 -21.41
N VAL A 111 -38.41 -12.91 -20.38
CA VAL A 111 -39.58 -12.03 -20.25
C VAL A 111 -39.13 -10.67 -19.78
N THR A 112 -39.46 -9.72 -20.64
CA THR A 112 -39.27 -8.28 -20.60
C THR A 112 -40.10 -7.62 -19.48
N THR A 113 -39.55 -6.52 -18.96
CA THR A 113 -40.17 -5.39 -18.23
C THR A 113 -40.62 -5.57 -16.78
N GLY A 114 -39.84 -4.94 -15.88
CA GLY A 114 -40.16 -4.64 -14.49
C GLY A 114 -38.86 -4.45 -13.71
N SER A 115 -38.40 -3.20 -13.59
CA SER A 115 -37.06 -2.77 -13.15
C SER A 115 -36.63 -3.23 -11.75
N GLY A 116 -36.37 -4.52 -11.57
CA GLY A 116 -35.55 -5.08 -10.51
C GLY A 116 -34.12 -5.17 -11.02
N ALA A 117 -33.29 -4.19 -10.65
CA ALA A 117 -31.86 -4.31 -10.90
C ALA A 117 -31.37 -5.52 -10.11
N LEU A 118 -31.03 -6.61 -10.82
CA LEU A 118 -30.08 -7.60 -10.33
C LEU A 118 -28.92 -6.82 -9.69
N PRO A 119 -28.34 -7.25 -8.55
CA PRO A 119 -27.17 -6.59 -8.03
C PRO A 119 -26.15 -6.51 -9.16
N GLN A 120 -25.93 -5.28 -9.65
CA GLN A 120 -24.87 -4.98 -10.59
C GLN A 120 -23.59 -5.20 -9.80
N TYR A 121 -23.05 -6.41 -9.90
CA TYR A 121 -21.66 -6.64 -9.58
C TYR A 121 -20.89 -5.69 -10.49
N ASN A 122 -20.30 -4.67 -9.88
CA ASN A 122 -19.61 -3.62 -10.61
C ASN A 122 -18.35 -4.26 -11.20
N LEU A 123 -18.43 -4.71 -12.46
CA LEU A 123 -17.29 -5.27 -13.22
C LEU A 123 -16.23 -4.21 -13.58
N TYR A 124 -16.41 -2.98 -13.10
CA TYR A 124 -15.47 -1.87 -13.22
C TYR A 124 -15.11 -1.54 -11.76
N THR A 125 -13.91 -1.83 -11.26
CA THR A 125 -12.60 -1.36 -11.76
C THR A 125 -11.47 -2.31 -11.33
N HIS A 126 -11.12 -3.32 -12.15
CA HIS A 126 -9.99 -4.24 -11.93
C HIS A 126 -8.63 -3.58 -12.26
N GLN A 127 -8.36 -2.40 -11.70
CA GLN A 127 -7.08 -1.75 -11.94
C GLN A 127 -6.03 -2.32 -10.98
N PRO A 128 -4.97 -2.95 -11.49
CA PRO A 128 -3.94 -3.51 -10.63
C PRO A 128 -3.26 -2.37 -9.88
N TYR A 129 -3.15 -2.52 -8.56
CA TYR A 129 -2.53 -1.55 -7.69
C TYR A 129 -1.62 -2.25 -6.69
N VAL A 130 -0.78 -1.46 -6.04
CA VAL A 130 0.10 -1.90 -4.98
C VAL A 130 -0.15 -1.03 -3.75
N THR A 131 -0.28 -1.68 -2.61
CA THR A 131 -0.29 -1.02 -1.32
C THR A 131 1.10 -1.17 -0.73
N TYR A 132 1.69 -0.07 -0.31
CA TYR A 132 2.92 -0.06 0.47
C TYR A 132 2.60 0.42 1.88
N GLU A 133 3.20 -0.19 2.88
CA GLU A 133 3.10 0.24 4.27
C GLU A 133 4.48 0.44 4.87
N ILE A 134 4.65 1.54 5.59
CA ILE A 134 5.89 1.87 6.29
C ILE A 134 5.67 1.68 7.79
N HIS A 135 6.36 0.70 8.35
CA HIS A 135 6.30 0.35 9.78
C HIS A 135 7.66 0.55 10.44
N LEU A 136 7.69 0.96 11.71
CA LEU A 136 8.92 0.95 12.50
C LEU A 136 9.24 -0.48 12.93
N HIS A 137 10.42 -0.99 12.57
CA HIS A 137 10.84 -2.32 13.01
C HIS A 137 11.20 -2.29 14.52
N PRO A 138 10.60 -3.16 15.37
CA PRO A 138 10.79 -3.10 16.82
C PRO A 138 12.25 -3.33 17.25
N THR A 139 12.92 -4.31 16.64
CA THR A 139 14.33 -4.63 16.96
C THR A 139 15.34 -3.68 16.32
N TYR A 140 15.23 -3.44 15.00
CA TYR A 140 16.21 -2.61 14.29
C TYR A 140 16.02 -1.12 14.53
N ARG A 141 14.86 -0.67 15.03
CA ARG A 141 14.52 0.76 15.19
C ARG A 141 14.74 1.57 13.90
N MET A 142 14.33 0.96 12.79
CA MET A 142 14.44 1.51 11.43
C MET A 142 13.11 1.28 10.72
N PRO A 143 12.69 2.17 9.79
CA PRO A 143 11.50 1.91 9.00
C PRO A 143 11.70 0.69 8.09
N THR A 144 10.62 -0.05 7.87
CA THR A 144 10.53 -1.23 7.01
C THR A 144 9.40 -1.03 6.01
N LEU A 145 9.70 -1.25 4.74
CA LEU A 145 8.72 -1.14 3.65
C LEU A 145 8.05 -2.49 3.42
N TRP A 146 6.78 -2.60 3.74
CA TRP A 146 5.91 -3.73 3.41
C TRP A 146 5.12 -3.40 2.15
N PHE A 147 4.77 -4.42 1.36
CA PHE A 147 3.92 -4.21 0.19
C PHE A 147 3.17 -5.46 -0.27
N THR A 148 2.01 -5.20 -0.88
CA THR A 148 1.10 -6.21 -1.44
C THR A 148 0.57 -5.76 -2.79
N LEU A 149 0.54 -6.69 -3.75
CA LEU A 149 -0.07 -6.48 -5.06
C LEU A 149 -1.54 -6.87 -4.99
N HIS A 150 -2.39 -6.11 -5.67
CA HIS A 150 -3.83 -6.31 -5.68
C HIS A 150 -4.37 -6.24 -7.11
N ASP A 151 -5.50 -6.91 -7.33
CA ASP A 151 -6.26 -6.89 -8.58
C ASP A 151 -5.41 -7.13 -9.84
N LEU A 152 -4.41 -8.03 -9.72
CA LEU A 152 -3.64 -8.50 -10.87
C LEU A 152 -4.56 -9.26 -11.86
N PRO A 153 -4.20 -9.27 -13.16
CA PRO A 153 -4.96 -10.03 -14.16
C PRO A 153 -5.17 -11.48 -13.73
N MET A 154 -6.32 -12.06 -14.09
CA MET A 154 -6.84 -13.36 -13.61
C MET A 154 -5.86 -14.56 -13.76
N SER A 155 -4.78 -14.40 -14.53
CA SER A 155 -3.72 -15.39 -14.71
C SER A 155 -2.52 -15.26 -13.74
N GLU A 156 -2.47 -14.23 -12.90
CA GLU A 156 -1.31 -13.91 -12.07
C GLU A 156 -1.65 -13.92 -10.58
N PRO A 157 -1.02 -14.79 -9.76
CA PRO A 157 -1.17 -14.72 -8.31
C PRO A 157 -0.59 -13.40 -7.77
N ALA A 158 -1.38 -12.74 -6.92
CA ALA A 158 -1.01 -11.51 -6.21
C ALA A 158 0.24 -11.71 -5.32
N PHE A 159 0.35 -12.86 -4.69
CA PHE A 159 1.48 -13.25 -3.85
C PHE A 159 2.44 -14.17 -4.61
N ASP A 160 3.11 -13.62 -5.61
CA ASP A 160 4.20 -14.27 -6.34
C ASP A 160 5.35 -13.30 -6.58
N ILE A 161 6.55 -13.74 -6.24
CA ILE A 161 7.76 -12.95 -6.42
C ILE A 161 7.99 -12.61 -7.91
N ASN A 162 7.57 -13.46 -8.85
CA ASN A 162 7.69 -13.14 -10.28
C ASN A 162 6.77 -11.99 -10.69
N SER A 163 5.56 -11.91 -10.11
CA SER A 163 4.66 -10.77 -10.29
C SER A 163 5.31 -9.48 -9.78
N VAL A 164 5.99 -9.53 -8.62
CA VAL A 164 6.78 -8.39 -8.10
C VAL A 164 7.87 -7.96 -9.08
N TYR A 165 8.68 -8.91 -9.58
CA TYR A 165 9.72 -8.61 -10.57
C TYR A 165 9.16 -8.09 -11.90
N ARG A 166 7.93 -8.49 -12.28
CA ARG A 166 7.29 -8.06 -13.54
C ARG A 166 6.74 -6.65 -13.45
N HIS A 167 6.02 -6.33 -12.36
CA HIS A 167 5.22 -5.10 -12.24
C HIS A 167 5.88 -4.00 -11.41
N LEU A 168 6.74 -4.35 -10.45
CA LEU A 168 7.29 -3.39 -9.49
C LEU A 168 8.77 -3.10 -9.74
N VAL A 169 9.57 -4.13 -10.01
CA VAL A 169 11.02 -3.98 -10.09
C VAL A 169 11.46 -3.41 -11.46
N PRO A 170 12.05 -2.20 -11.52
CA PRO A 170 12.61 -1.66 -12.76
C PRO A 170 13.73 -2.56 -13.31
N GLU A 171 13.84 -2.65 -14.65
CA GLU A 171 14.77 -3.56 -15.33
C GLU A 171 16.22 -3.43 -14.84
N GLN A 172 16.68 -2.19 -14.60
CA GLN A 172 18.01 -1.87 -14.09
C GLN A 172 18.32 -2.48 -12.71
N TYR A 173 17.30 -2.71 -11.87
CA TYR A 173 17.46 -3.29 -10.54
C TYR A 173 17.26 -4.81 -10.55
N LYS A 174 16.63 -5.40 -11.58
CA LYS A 174 16.36 -6.85 -11.63
C LYS A 174 17.63 -7.68 -11.52
N SER A 175 18.67 -7.33 -12.29
CA SER A 175 19.94 -8.05 -12.29
C SER A 175 20.65 -7.95 -10.94
N GLN A 176 20.62 -6.79 -10.28
CA GLN A 176 21.23 -6.60 -8.96
C GLN A 176 20.47 -7.35 -7.87
N LEU A 177 19.14 -7.23 -7.84
CA LEU A 177 18.27 -7.95 -6.90
C LEU A 177 18.36 -9.48 -7.08
N ARG A 178 18.57 -9.95 -8.32
CA ARG A 178 18.81 -11.38 -8.63
C ARG A 178 20.24 -11.83 -8.32
N ALA A 179 21.26 -11.00 -8.59
CA ALA A 179 22.68 -11.32 -8.41
C ALA A 179 23.10 -11.38 -6.94
N ILE A 180 22.40 -10.68 -6.04
CA ILE A 180 22.59 -10.78 -4.59
C ILE A 180 22.03 -12.11 -4.03
N GLY A 181 21.42 -12.96 -4.89
CA GLY A 181 21.03 -14.34 -4.60
C GLY A 181 19.73 -14.45 -3.82
N VAL A 182 18.68 -14.99 -4.45
CA VAL A 182 17.34 -15.44 -3.96
C VAL A 182 16.52 -14.48 -3.05
N MET A 183 17.12 -13.49 -2.39
CA MET A 183 16.59 -12.75 -1.23
C MET A 183 17.27 -11.36 -1.12
N GLY A 184 17.52 -10.71 -2.26
CA GLY A 184 18.28 -9.46 -2.40
C GLY A 184 17.57 -8.19 -1.90
N GLY A 185 17.02 -8.22 -0.69
CA GLY A 185 16.28 -7.11 -0.07
C GLY A 185 14.80 -7.43 0.08
N ILE A 186 14.17 -8.02 -0.92
CA ILE A 186 12.75 -8.44 -0.87
C ILE A 186 12.64 -9.81 -0.21
N SER A 187 11.88 -9.87 0.88
CA SER A 187 11.52 -11.08 1.61
C SER A 187 10.00 -11.20 1.71
N ALA A 188 9.49 -12.38 2.08
CA ALA A 188 8.08 -12.64 2.24
C ALA A 188 7.81 -13.18 3.65
N ALA A 189 6.85 -12.59 4.35
CA ALA A 189 6.47 -12.96 5.71
C ALA A 189 5.00 -12.59 5.98
N PRO A 190 4.37 -13.14 7.03
CA PRO A 190 3.10 -12.62 7.51
C PRO A 190 3.23 -11.14 7.89
N HIS A 191 2.29 -10.33 7.41
CA HIS A 191 2.26 -8.90 7.69
C HIS A 191 2.10 -8.63 9.20
N PRO A 192 2.86 -7.69 9.81
CA PRO A 192 2.92 -7.54 11.26
C PRO A 192 1.60 -7.15 11.94
N ILE A 193 0.63 -6.63 11.17
CA ILE A 193 -0.68 -6.21 11.69
C ILE A 193 -1.78 -7.19 11.32
N THR A 194 -1.82 -7.61 10.05
CA THR A 194 -2.95 -8.33 9.46
C THR A 194 -2.71 -9.84 9.37
N ASP A 195 -1.47 -10.29 9.59
CA ASP A 195 -1.03 -11.69 9.48
C ASP A 195 -1.23 -12.32 8.08
N VAL A 196 -1.64 -11.51 7.09
CA VAL A 196 -1.75 -11.95 5.70
C VAL A 196 -0.37 -12.01 5.04
N PRO A 197 -0.13 -12.92 4.08
CA PRO A 197 1.16 -12.98 3.39
C PRO A 197 1.47 -11.66 2.65
N ALA A 198 2.62 -11.05 2.95
CA ALA A 198 3.08 -9.82 2.35
C ALA A 198 4.59 -9.86 2.03
N PHE A 199 5.03 -9.00 1.11
CA PHE A 199 6.44 -8.80 0.84
C PHE A 199 6.97 -7.64 1.68
N PHE A 200 8.26 -7.65 2.00
CA PHE A 200 8.91 -6.54 2.68
C PHE A 200 10.37 -6.38 2.28
N ILE A 201 10.90 -5.17 2.45
CA ILE A 201 12.32 -4.87 2.30
C ILE A 201 13.02 -5.00 3.65
N HIS A 202 14.00 -5.90 3.76
CA HIS A 202 14.72 -6.12 5.00
C HIS A 202 15.60 -4.90 5.37
N PRO A 203 15.52 -4.36 6.60
CA PRO A 203 16.17 -3.09 6.97
C PRO A 203 17.71 -3.15 7.14
N CYS A 204 18.31 -4.35 7.12
CA CYS A 204 19.75 -4.55 7.39
C CYS A 204 20.68 -3.66 6.55
N GLN A 205 20.45 -3.56 5.25
CA GLN A 205 21.30 -2.78 4.35
C GLN A 205 20.93 -1.29 4.34
N THR A 206 19.70 -0.96 4.72
CA THR A 206 19.22 0.42 4.77
C THR A 206 19.91 1.22 5.86
N LYS A 207 20.29 0.57 6.96
CA LYS A 207 21.07 1.22 8.03
C LYS A 207 22.39 1.79 7.51
N GLU A 208 23.22 0.94 6.89
CA GLU A 208 24.54 1.34 6.36
C GLU A 208 24.40 2.41 5.28
N ALA A 209 23.35 2.32 4.44
CA ALA A 209 23.07 3.34 3.45
C ALA A 209 22.74 4.71 4.10
N MET A 210 21.86 4.74 5.11
CA MET A 210 21.46 5.95 5.82
C MET A 210 22.62 6.61 6.58
N GLU A 211 23.57 5.83 7.13
CA GLU A 211 24.74 6.37 7.85
C GLU A 211 25.61 7.32 7.01
N ASN A 212 25.55 7.21 5.68
CA ASN A 212 26.30 8.07 4.75
C ASN A 212 25.67 9.45 4.55
N PHE A 213 24.49 9.70 5.11
CA PHE A 213 23.76 10.95 4.98
C PHE A 213 23.65 11.68 6.32
N ASP A 214 23.33 12.96 6.22
CA ASP A 214 22.97 13.84 7.33
C ASP A 214 21.77 14.64 6.84
N CYS A 215 20.58 14.35 7.37
CA CYS A 215 19.36 15.03 7.00
C CYS A 215 18.56 15.43 8.24
N PRO A 216 17.78 16.52 8.18
CA PRO A 216 16.84 16.89 9.24
C PRO A 216 15.69 15.88 9.39
N ALA A 217 15.03 15.90 10.55
CA ALA A 217 13.94 14.97 10.89
C ALA A 217 12.78 14.97 9.87
N ASN A 218 12.49 16.14 9.28
CA ASN A 218 11.45 16.30 8.27
C ASN A 218 11.77 15.62 6.93
N ASP A 219 13.04 15.34 6.65
CA ASP A 219 13.50 14.72 5.41
C ASP A 219 13.83 13.24 5.57
N TYR A 220 13.84 12.72 6.80
CA TYR A 220 14.19 11.34 7.11
C TYR A 220 13.46 10.32 6.20
N LEU A 221 12.12 10.37 6.16
CA LEU A 221 11.35 9.40 5.37
C LEU A 221 11.46 9.64 3.86
N MET A 222 11.65 10.88 3.42
CA MET A 222 11.88 11.17 1.99
C MET A 222 13.22 10.61 1.52
N LEU A 223 14.28 10.77 2.32
CA LEU A 223 15.59 10.20 2.06
C LEU A 223 15.53 8.66 2.08
N TRP A 224 14.93 8.10 3.14
CA TRP A 224 14.78 6.64 3.28
C TRP A 224 13.99 6.03 2.11
N LEU A 225 12.87 6.65 1.71
CA LEU A 225 12.09 6.24 0.54
C LEU A 225 12.90 6.34 -0.77
N GLY A 226 13.76 7.36 -0.90
CA GLY A 226 14.67 7.47 -2.05
C GLY A 226 15.68 6.31 -2.14
N LEU A 227 16.10 5.76 -0.99
CA LEU A 227 17.03 4.63 -0.94
C LEU A 227 16.33 3.29 -1.19
N VAL A 228 15.16 3.05 -0.59
CA VAL A 228 14.49 1.74 -0.62
C VAL A 228 13.36 1.64 -1.63
N GLY A 229 12.63 2.72 -1.90
CA GLY A 229 11.40 2.69 -2.70
C GLY A 229 11.65 2.32 -4.16
N GLY A 230 12.76 2.82 -4.74
CA GLY A 230 13.09 2.62 -6.15
C GLY A 230 13.26 1.16 -6.56
N CYS A 231 13.66 0.27 -5.63
CA CYS A 231 13.83 -1.15 -5.93
C CYS A 231 12.50 -1.90 -6.11
N VAL A 232 11.40 -1.33 -5.62
CA VAL A 232 10.03 -1.88 -5.70
C VAL A 232 9.08 -0.92 -6.43
N GLY A 233 9.62 -0.03 -7.26
CA GLY A 233 8.82 0.86 -8.11
C GLY A 233 8.04 1.93 -7.35
N LEU A 234 8.40 2.22 -6.10
CA LEU A 234 7.85 3.32 -5.31
C LEU A 234 8.73 4.55 -5.51
N TRP A 235 8.20 5.55 -6.21
CA TRP A 235 8.85 6.83 -6.42
C TRP A 235 7.96 7.94 -5.90
N MET A 236 8.50 8.79 -5.04
CA MET A 236 7.78 9.96 -4.55
C MET A 236 7.72 11.03 -5.65
N PRO A 237 6.57 11.70 -5.86
CA PRO A 237 6.46 12.80 -6.81
C PRO A 237 7.48 13.89 -6.51
N HIS A 238 8.12 14.43 -7.55
CA HIS A 238 9.17 15.44 -7.41
C HIS A 238 8.68 16.72 -6.73
N GLU A 239 7.39 17.04 -6.85
CA GLU A 239 6.71 18.15 -6.19
C GLU A 239 6.81 18.05 -4.66
N MET A 240 6.91 16.84 -4.10
CA MET A 240 7.12 16.63 -2.67
C MET A 240 8.57 16.91 -2.24
N ALA A 241 9.53 16.83 -3.16
CA ALA A 241 10.93 17.15 -2.88
C ALA A 241 11.23 18.66 -2.93
N ARG A 242 10.28 19.48 -3.41
CA ARG A 242 10.42 20.93 -3.43
C ARG A 242 10.26 21.45 -2.00
N GLU A 243 11.29 22.11 -1.49
CA GLU A 243 11.16 22.94 -0.30
C GLU A 243 10.27 24.14 -0.65
N ASP A 244 9.35 24.49 0.25
CA ASP A 244 8.58 25.72 0.12
C ASP A 244 9.57 26.89 0.12
N LEU A 245 9.65 27.60 -0.99
CA LEU A 245 10.46 28.80 -1.16
C LEU A 245 9.77 30.02 -0.54
#